data_AF-A0A8T4J5B3-F1
#
_entry.id   AF-A0A8T4J5B3-F1
#
_cell.length_a   1.000
_cell.length_b   1.000
_cell.length_c   1.000
_cell.angle_alpha   90.00
_cell.angle_beta   90.00
_cell.angle_gamma   90.00
#
_symmetry.space_group_name_H-M   'P 1'
#
loop_
_entity.id
_entity.type
_entity.pdbx_description
1 polymer ?
#
loop_
_entity_poly.entity_id
_entity_poly.type
_entity_poly.pdbx_seq_one_letter_code
_entity_poly.pdbx_strand_id
1 'polypeptide(L)'
;MADRVYTRKEKFTRAGLLVQGAKQSAGDISGVERRIDAIDRRAEERARAEADAHAAALKAARAEVAAATVAERTAPRGPERAAAKEARKAAEKRLRAVERARR
;
A
#
# COMPACT_ATOMS: atom_id res chain seq x y z
N MET A 1 12.96 3.83 10.28
CA MET A 1 11.81 3.56 11.15
C MET A 1 10.85 2.65 10.40
N ALA A 2 10.31 1.60 11.03
CA ALA A 2 9.31 0.75 10.38
C ALA A 2 8.04 1.58 10.14
N ASP A 3 7.46 1.47 8.94
CA ASP A 3 6.22 2.15 8.61
C ASP A 3 5.05 1.49 9.35
N ARG A 4 4.11 2.29 9.87
CA ARG A 4 3.05 1.79 10.76
C ARG A 4 1.70 2.39 10.42
N VAL A 5 0.75 1.53 10.04
CA VAL A 5 -0.61 1.93 9.70
C VAL A 5 -1.56 1.53 10.84
N TYR A 6 -1.88 2.51 11.69
CA TYR A 6 -2.80 2.33 12.82
C TYR A 6 -4.25 2.61 12.42
N THR A 7 -5.16 1.76 12.87
CA THR A 7 -6.58 2.08 12.90
C THR A 7 -6.87 3.18 13.91
N ARG A 8 -8.04 3.84 13.77
CA ARG A 8 -8.48 4.87 14.72
C ARG A 8 -8.56 4.34 16.16
N LYS A 9 -9.05 3.11 16.34
CA LYS A 9 -9.11 2.43 17.65
C LYS A 9 -7.72 2.19 18.22
N GLU A 10 -6.79 1.65 17.43
CA GLU A 10 -5.41 1.41 17.85
C GLU A 10 -4.69 2.70 18.25
N LYS A 11 -4.92 3.82 17.54
CA LYS A 11 -4.38 5.14 17.93
C LYS A 11 -4.86 5.58 19.32
N PHE A 12 -6.17 5.46 19.59
CA PHE A 12 -6.73 5.82 20.89
C PHE A 12 -6.26 4.90 22.00
N THR A 13 -6.24 3.59 21.76
CA THR A 13 -5.75 2.63 22.75
C THR A 13 -4.27 2.85 23.07
N ARG A 14 -3.44 3.09 22.05
CA ARG A 14 -2.01 3.39 22.23
C ARG A 14 -1.79 4.69 22.99
N ALA A 15 -2.53 5.75 22.68
CA ALA A 15 -2.46 7.02 23.40
C ALA A 15 -2.85 6.85 24.89
N GLY A 16 -3.92 6.11 25.17
CA GLY A 16 -4.33 5.80 26.55
C GLY A 16 -3.27 5.00 27.32
N LEU A 17 -2.65 4.00 26.67
CA LEU A 17 -1.57 3.21 27.26
C LEU A 17 -0.32 4.05 27.55
N LEU A 18 0.04 4.99 26.67
CA LEU A 18 1.16 5.92 26.91
C LEU A 18 0.92 6.82 28.12
N VAL A 19 -0.30 7.36 28.25
CA VAL A 19 -0.69 8.15 29.43
C VAL A 19 -0.67 7.30 30.70
N GLN A 20 -1.12 6.05 30.62
CA GLN A 20 -1.06 5.12 31.74
C GLN A 20 0.39 4.81 32.15
N GLY A 21 1.26 4.51 31.20
CA GLY A 21 2.69 4.25 31.45
C GLY A 21 3.39 5.47 32.05
N ALA A 22 3.08 6.68 31.59
CA ALA A 22 3.61 7.91 32.17
C ALA A 22 3.19 8.09 33.64
N LYS A 23 1.93 7.78 33.98
CA LYS A 23 1.43 7.82 35.38
C LYS A 23 2.02 6.72 36.26
N GLN A 24 2.38 5.58 35.67
CA GLN A 24 2.97 4.42 36.35
C GLN A 24 4.50 4.39 36.29
N SER A 25 5.14 5.48 35.84
CA SER A 25 6.59 5.56 35.62
C SER A 25 7.46 5.28 36.85
N ALA A 26 6.87 5.31 38.06
CA ALA A 26 7.52 4.92 39.31
C ALA A 26 7.33 3.42 39.70
N GLY A 27 6.63 2.62 38.87
CA GLY A 27 6.35 1.20 39.10
C GLY A 27 6.56 0.33 37.85
N ASP A 28 6.22 -0.96 37.93
CA ASP A 28 6.38 -1.89 36.80
C ASP A 28 5.38 -1.58 35.66
N ILE A 29 5.91 -1.15 34.52
CA ILE A 29 5.15 -0.82 33.30
C ILE A 29 5.21 -1.90 32.22
N SER A 30 5.85 -3.05 32.48
CA SER A 30 6.09 -4.10 31.48
C SER A 30 4.80 -4.60 30.80
N GLY A 31 3.68 -4.61 31.53
CA GLY A 31 2.37 -4.95 30.98
C GLY A 31 1.82 -3.92 29.99
N VAL A 32 2.12 -2.63 30.20
CA VAL A 32 1.75 -1.53 29.29
C VAL A 32 2.61 -1.60 28.03
N GLU A 33 3.92 -1.80 28.17
CA GLU A 33 4.87 -1.94 27.07
C GLU A 33 4.49 -3.09 26.14
N ARG A 34 4.23 -4.29 26.69
CA ARG A 34 3.79 -5.46 25.90
C ARG A 34 2.54 -5.20 25.07
N ARG A 35 1.60 -4.39 25.58
CA ARG A 35 0.36 -4.04 24.87
C ARG A 35 0.63 -3.03 23.74
N ILE A 36 1.51 -2.05 23.98
CA ILE A 36 1.97 -1.12 22.94
C ILE A 36 2.69 -1.90 21.85
N ASP A 37 3.60 -2.82 22.20
CA ASP A 37 4.33 -3.65 21.23
C ASP A 37 3.40 -4.54 20.41
N ALA A 38 2.32 -5.06 20.99
CA ALA A 38 1.33 -5.82 20.26
C ALA A 38 0.56 -4.95 19.24
N ILE A 39 0.23 -3.70 19.59
CA ILE A 39 -0.40 -2.74 18.68
C ILE A 39 0.57 -2.35 17.56
N ASP A 40 1.81 -2.03 17.93
CA ASP A 40 2.84 -1.59 17.00
C ASP A 40 3.16 -2.71 15.98
N ARG A 41 3.30 -3.98 16.42
CA ARG A 41 3.47 -5.13 15.51
C ARG A 41 2.34 -5.29 14.51
N ARG A 42 1.08 -5.20 14.96
CA ARG A 42 -0.09 -5.29 14.05
C ARG A 42 -0.13 -4.14 13.05
N ALA A 43 0.24 -2.94 13.48
CA ALA A 43 0.32 -1.79 12.59
C ALA A 43 1.44 -1.93 11.55
N GLU A 44 2.57 -2.54 11.91
CA GLU A 44 3.66 -2.88 11.00
C GLU A 44 3.25 -3.97 10.00
N GLU A 45 2.60 -5.04 10.46
CA GLU A 45 2.07 -6.09 9.58
C GLU A 45 1.11 -5.53 8.53
N ARG A 46 0.22 -4.62 8.94
CA ARG A 46 -0.71 -3.95 8.03
C ARG A 46 0.02 -3.07 7.01
N ALA A 47 1.01 -2.29 7.46
CA ALA A 47 1.82 -1.46 6.58
C ALA A 47 2.58 -2.31 5.54
N ARG A 48 3.14 -3.45 5.96
CA ARG A 48 3.79 -4.41 5.05
C ARG A 48 2.82 -4.98 4.03
N ALA A 49 1.65 -5.46 4.49
CA ALA A 49 0.63 -6.01 3.60
C ALA A 49 0.14 -4.98 2.56
N GLU A 50 -0.02 -3.72 2.96
CA GLU A 50 -0.40 -2.64 2.04
C GLU A 50 0.72 -2.33 1.03
N ALA A 51 1.98 -2.31 1.48
CA ALA A 51 3.14 -2.13 0.60
C ALA A 51 3.29 -3.28 -0.41
N ASP A 52 3.07 -4.52 0.03
CA ASP A 52 3.10 -5.71 -0.82
C ASP A 52 1.96 -5.68 -1.85
N ALA A 53 0.75 -5.32 -1.43
CA ALA A 53 -0.39 -5.15 -2.32
C ALA A 53 -0.12 -4.07 -3.38
N HIS A 54 0.50 -2.95 -2.99
CA HIS A 54 0.91 -1.91 -3.93
C HIS A 54 1.95 -2.43 -4.92
N ALA A 55 2.98 -3.12 -4.43
CA ALA A 55 4.02 -3.70 -5.29
C ALA A 55 3.43 -4.69 -6.31
N ALA A 56 2.48 -5.53 -5.88
CA ALA A 56 1.75 -6.45 -6.74
C ALA A 56 0.92 -5.70 -7.80
N ALA A 57 0.17 -4.68 -7.40
CA ALA A 57 -0.62 -3.85 -8.32
C ALA A 57 0.27 -3.13 -9.36
N LEU A 58 1.43 -2.61 -8.93
CA LEU A 58 2.38 -1.96 -9.82
C LEU A 58 2.97 -2.94 -10.84
N LYS A 59 3.31 -4.16 -10.39
CA LYS A 59 3.80 -5.23 -11.27
C LYS A 59 2.73 -5.61 -12.30
N ALA A 60 1.48 -5.77 -11.88
CA ALA A 60 0.37 -6.09 -12.77
C ALA A 60 0.13 -4.98 -13.81
N ALA A 61 0.09 -3.71 -13.39
CA ALA A 61 -0.11 -2.58 -14.29
C ALA A 61 1.02 -2.43 -15.33
N ARG A 62 2.27 -2.71 -14.94
CA ARG A 62 3.41 -2.74 -15.88
C ARG A 62 3.26 -3.86 -16.92
N ALA A 63 2.80 -5.04 -16.49
CA ALA A 63 2.53 -6.16 -17.39
C ALA A 63 1.39 -5.83 -18.37
N GLU A 64 0.33 -5.14 -17.93
CA GLU A 64 -0.75 -4.66 -18.80
C GLU A 64 -0.24 -3.72 -19.90
N VAL A 65 0.61 -2.73 -19.54
CA VAL A 65 1.21 -1.81 -20.52
C VAL A 65 2.08 -2.56 -21.53
N ALA A 66 2.88 -3.52 -21.08
CA ALA A 66 3.70 -4.33 -21.97
C ALA A 66 2.83 -5.15 -22.95
N ALA A 67 1.78 -5.80 -22.44
CA ALA A 67 0.84 -6.57 -23.25
C ALA A 67 0.12 -5.69 -24.29
N ALA A 68 -0.38 -4.51 -23.89
CA ALA A 68 -1.04 -3.57 -24.79
C ALA A 68 -0.08 -3.01 -25.85
N THR A 69 1.20 -2.82 -25.50
CA THR A 69 2.24 -2.40 -26.45
C THR A 69 2.50 -3.47 -27.50
N VAL A 70 2.56 -4.75 -27.10
CA VAL A 70 2.69 -5.87 -28.05
C VAL A 70 1.46 -5.93 -28.94
N ALA A 71 0.25 -5.84 -28.38
CA ALA A 71 -1.00 -5.85 -29.13
C ALA A 71 -1.07 -4.74 -30.18
N GLU A 72 -0.65 -3.51 -29.85
CA GLU A 72 -0.57 -2.41 -30.84
C GLU A 72 0.44 -2.72 -31.97
N ARG A 73 1.59 -3.32 -31.63
CA ARG A 73 2.62 -3.66 -32.62
C ARG A 73 2.18 -4.77 -33.57
N THR A 74 1.41 -5.72 -33.08
CA THR A 74 0.89 -6.86 -33.86
C THR A 74 -0.46 -6.60 -34.52
N ALA A 75 -1.13 -5.49 -34.19
CA ALA A 75 -2.43 -5.15 -34.77
C ALA A 75 -2.33 -4.88 -36.28
N PRO A 76 -3.30 -5.36 -37.09
CA PRO A 76 -3.45 -4.97 -38.48
C PRO A 76 -3.50 -3.45 -38.63
N ARG A 77 -2.99 -2.93 -39.75
CA ARG A 77 -3.11 -1.49 -40.05
C ARG A 77 -4.58 -1.12 -40.24
N GLY A 78 -4.94 0.08 -39.79
CA GLY A 78 -6.31 0.60 -39.91
C GLY A 78 -6.99 0.77 -38.54
N PRO A 79 -8.32 0.63 -38.47
CA PRO A 79 -9.09 0.90 -37.26
C PRO A 79 -8.68 0.01 -36.07
N GLU A 80 -8.22 -1.21 -36.30
CA GLU A 80 -7.75 -2.15 -35.28
C GLU A 80 -6.50 -1.61 -34.55
N ARG A 81 -5.58 -1.01 -35.29
CA ARG A 81 -4.39 -0.37 -34.70
C ARG A 81 -4.73 0.88 -33.91
N ALA A 82 -5.74 1.64 -34.34
CA ALA A 82 -6.24 2.77 -33.58
C ALA A 82 -6.86 2.31 -32.24
N ALA A 83 -7.68 1.26 -32.26
CA ALA A 83 -8.24 0.65 -31.05
C ALA A 83 -7.15 0.11 -30.10
N ALA A 84 -6.13 -0.57 -30.64
CA ALA A 84 -5.02 -1.07 -29.84
C ALA A 84 -4.18 0.05 -29.21
N LYS A 85 -3.99 1.17 -29.91
CA LYS A 85 -3.33 2.37 -29.36
C LYS A 85 -4.12 3.00 -28.22
N GLU A 86 -5.45 3.08 -28.32
CA GLU A 86 -6.28 3.56 -27.22
C GLU A 86 -6.25 2.61 -26.01
N ALA A 87 -6.23 1.30 -26.24
CA ALA A 87 -6.03 0.32 -25.18
C ALA A 87 -4.67 0.50 -24.46
N ARG A 88 -3.58 0.77 -25.21
CA ARG A 88 -2.27 1.09 -24.62
C ARG A 88 -2.33 2.33 -23.75
N LYS A 89 -2.95 3.42 -24.24
CA LYS A 89 -3.12 4.66 -23.46
C LYS A 89 -3.93 4.43 -22.19
N ALA A 90 -4.98 3.61 -22.24
CA ALA A 90 -5.76 3.26 -21.06
C ALA A 90 -4.92 2.50 -20.02
N ALA A 91 -4.09 1.55 -20.44
CA ALA A 91 -3.15 0.83 -19.57
C ALA A 91 -2.10 1.78 -18.96
N GLU A 92 -1.53 2.70 -19.75
CA GLU A 92 -0.61 3.73 -19.23
C GLU A 92 -1.26 4.64 -18.19
N LYS A 93 -2.53 5.03 -18.40
CA LYS A 93 -3.28 5.83 -17.43
C LYS A 93 -3.50 5.08 -16.12
N ARG A 94 -3.79 3.78 -16.18
CA ARG A 94 -3.90 2.92 -14.99
C ARG A 94 -2.57 2.79 -14.25
N LEU A 95 -1.47 2.53 -14.96
CA LEU A 95 -0.13 2.48 -14.38
C LEU A 95 0.18 3.77 -13.60
N ARG A 96 -0.05 4.94 -14.22
CA ARG A 96 0.15 6.23 -13.56
C ARG A 96 -0.73 6.42 -12.32
N ALA A 97 -1.97 5.92 -12.34
CA ALA A 97 -2.85 5.98 -11.17
C ALA A 97 -2.30 5.12 -10.01
N VAL A 98 -1.80 3.91 -10.30
CA VAL A 98 -1.17 3.04 -9.31
C VAL A 98 0.12 3.68 -8.76
N GLU A 99 0.96 4.26 -9.62
CA GLU A 99 2.18 4.96 -9.18
C GLU A 99 1.89 6.16 -8.28
N ARG A 100 0.82 6.91 -8.57
CA ARG A 100 0.39 8.04 -7.74
C ARG A 100 -0.16 7.62 -6.40
N ALA A 101 -0.85 6.48 -6.31
CA ALA A 101 -1.43 6.00 -5.06
C ALA A 101 -0.39 5.68 -3.97
N ARG A 102 0.90 5.61 -4.30
CA ARG A 102 2.01 5.39 -3.36
C ARG A 102 2.83 6.64 -3.03
N ARG A 103 2.67 7.72 -3.79
CA ARG A 103 3.36 8.98 -3.49
C ARG A 103 2.64 9.72 -2.37
#